data_AF-A0A939XUD8-F1
#
_entry.id   AF-A0A939XUD8-F1
#
_cell.length_a   1.000
_cell.length_b   1.000
_cell.length_c   1.000
_cell.angle_alpha   90.00
_cell.angle_beta   90.00
_cell.angle_gamma   90.00
#
_symmetry.space_group_name_H-M   'P 1'
#
loop_
_entity.id
_entity.type
_entity.pdbx_description
1 polymer ?
#
loop_
_entity_poly.entity_id
_entity_poly.type
_entity_poly.pdbx_seq_one_letter_code
_entity_poly.pdbx_strand_id
1 'polypeptide(L)'
;IPKSLEGYYQETGRAGRDGGEGKCVTFYSRKDLDKLEKFMQGKPIAEQEIGKQLLLETRDYAESSVCRRRSLLHYFGESYEQDSCGNCDNCLKPKKRVEASEELRAAIETIITLRERFKPEYIAHVMMGDPIKEILDYKHNELDVYGCASERDEKFLLAVIRQGVFADYLAKDIENYGVIKVTKEGKEFLNSREKFWIVEDNEYTEMLDEELHVGSGAVDSQLFSILKDLRRKIAKQHGLPTYVIFQEPSLDAMATTYPITIEELQNIPGVGPGKAKRYGKEFVELIKKYVDENEIERPEDMRVRTVANKSKLKVEIITAIDRKVPLDALAESKDLDFDELLDELEAIVYSGTKINVSYFIEEAIDADIEDDIFEYFKESESDDIETAMKELGDDYTEEEIRLVRIKFLSEMGN
;
A
#
# COMPACT_ATOMS: atom_id res chain seq x y z
N ILE A 1 1.06 4.56 -11.95
CA ILE A 1 0.20 3.40 -11.67
C ILE A 1 -0.18 3.36 -10.18
N PRO A 2 -1.39 2.89 -9.77
CA PRO A 2 -1.75 2.83 -8.35
C PRO A 2 -0.90 1.84 -7.54
N LYS A 3 -1.03 1.89 -6.22
CA LYS A 3 -0.31 1.03 -5.26
C LYS A 3 -0.97 -0.34 -5.02
N SER A 4 -2.19 -0.51 -5.50
CA SER A 4 -2.93 -1.78 -5.44
C SER A 4 -4.04 -1.83 -6.48
N LEU A 5 -4.54 -3.04 -6.76
CA LEU A 5 -5.66 -3.24 -7.67
C LEU A 5 -7.01 -2.76 -7.12
N GLU A 6 -7.20 -2.75 -5.79
CA GLU A 6 -8.37 -2.15 -5.15
C GLU A 6 -8.41 -0.65 -5.37
N GLY A 7 -7.28 0.03 -5.17
CA GLY A 7 -7.18 1.47 -5.44
C GLY A 7 -7.48 1.75 -6.90
N TYR A 8 -6.87 0.98 -7.81
CA TYR A 8 -7.14 1.09 -9.24
C TYR A 8 -8.63 0.89 -9.58
N TYR A 9 -9.27 -0.14 -9.04
CA TYR A 9 -10.68 -0.44 -9.29
C TYR A 9 -11.61 0.64 -8.73
N GLN A 10 -11.35 1.13 -7.51
CA GLN A 10 -12.15 2.20 -6.90
C GLN A 10 -12.04 3.53 -7.65
N GLU A 11 -10.83 3.90 -8.08
CA GLU A 11 -10.58 5.13 -8.83
C GLU A 11 -11.22 5.07 -10.21
N THR A 12 -10.96 3.99 -10.96
CA THR A 12 -11.50 3.81 -12.31
C THR A 12 -13.02 3.60 -12.31
N GLY A 13 -13.59 2.99 -11.26
CA GLY A 13 -15.03 2.82 -11.07
C GLY A 13 -15.82 4.11 -10.82
N ARG A 14 -15.15 5.28 -10.77
CA ARG A 14 -15.82 6.59 -10.77
C ARG A 14 -16.25 7.03 -12.18
N ALA A 15 -15.65 6.47 -13.23
CA ALA A 15 -16.01 6.75 -14.61
C ALA A 15 -17.33 6.07 -15.01
N GLY A 16 -18.16 6.73 -15.82
CA GLY A 16 -19.36 6.12 -16.41
C GLY A 16 -20.48 5.75 -15.42
N ARG A 17 -20.56 6.42 -14.25
CA ARG A 17 -21.61 6.16 -13.23
C ARG A 17 -23.03 6.49 -13.70
N ASP A 18 -23.15 7.31 -14.73
CA ASP A 18 -24.38 7.61 -15.45
C ASP A 18 -24.83 6.47 -16.39
N GLY A 19 -24.07 5.37 -16.46
CA GLY A 19 -24.28 4.28 -17.39
C GLY A 19 -23.74 4.57 -18.80
N GLY A 20 -23.08 5.71 -19.00
CA GLY A 20 -22.39 6.08 -20.24
C GLY A 20 -21.03 5.40 -20.39
N GLU A 21 -20.33 5.70 -21.49
CA GLU A 21 -19.00 5.17 -21.74
C GLU A 21 -17.95 5.81 -20.81
N GLY A 22 -17.31 4.99 -19.97
CA GLY A 22 -16.12 5.37 -19.20
C GLY A 22 -14.85 4.79 -19.82
N LYS A 23 -13.86 5.63 -20.16
CA LYS A 23 -12.54 5.19 -20.66
C LYS A 23 -11.49 5.33 -19.58
N CYS A 24 -11.01 4.20 -19.07
CA CYS A 24 -9.98 4.14 -18.04
C CYS A 24 -8.62 3.93 -18.71
N VAL A 25 -7.74 4.95 -18.67
CA VAL A 25 -6.40 4.91 -19.27
C VAL A 25 -5.36 4.95 -18.16
N THR A 26 -4.36 4.08 -18.25
CA THR A 26 -3.29 3.99 -17.25
C THR A 26 -1.94 4.09 -17.95
N PHE A 27 -1.15 5.08 -17.54
CA PHE A 27 0.25 5.16 -17.90
C PHE A 27 1.06 4.29 -16.94
N TYR A 28 1.90 3.44 -17.51
CA TYR A 28 2.67 2.44 -16.78
C TYR A 28 4.13 2.48 -17.19
N SER A 29 5.01 2.51 -16.18
CA SER A 29 6.44 2.26 -16.29
C SER A 29 6.86 1.38 -15.12
N ARG A 30 7.78 0.43 -15.34
CA ARG A 30 8.37 -0.35 -14.24
C ARG A 30 9.00 0.54 -13.17
N LYS A 31 9.62 1.65 -13.59
CA LYS A 31 10.26 2.62 -12.69
C LYS A 31 9.29 3.22 -11.66
N ASP A 32 8.00 3.33 -12.00
CA ASP A 32 6.99 3.82 -11.07
C ASP A 32 6.77 2.84 -9.91
N LEU A 33 6.80 1.54 -10.18
CA LEU A 33 6.66 0.51 -9.16
C LEU A 33 7.91 0.43 -8.27
N ASP A 34 9.11 0.54 -8.85
CA ASP A 34 10.35 0.58 -8.07
C ASP A 34 10.35 1.75 -7.07
N LYS A 35 9.82 2.90 -7.50
CA LYS A 35 9.63 4.08 -6.64
C LYS A 35 8.64 3.80 -5.51
N LEU A 36 7.51 3.15 -5.80
CA LEU A 36 6.53 2.76 -4.78
C LEU A 36 7.09 1.71 -3.81
N GLU A 37 7.90 0.75 -4.27
CA GLU A 37 8.55 -0.23 -3.39
C GLU A 37 9.54 0.45 -2.45
N LYS A 38 10.29 1.46 -2.92
CA LYS A 38 11.18 2.27 -2.06
C LYS A 38 10.41 3.00 -0.96
N PHE A 39 9.18 3.43 -1.21
CA PHE A 39 8.34 4.05 -0.16
C PHE A 39 7.89 3.08 0.93
N MET A 40 8.06 1.78 0.73
CA MET A 40 7.84 0.79 1.78
C MET A 40 9.03 0.70 2.75
N GLN A 41 10.21 1.20 2.37
CA GLN A 41 11.41 1.13 3.22
C GLN A 41 11.21 1.95 4.50
N GLY A 42 11.47 1.34 5.66
CA GLY A 42 11.32 1.98 6.98
C GLY A 42 10.00 1.69 7.68
N LYS A 43 9.03 1.06 7.00
CA LYS A 43 7.78 0.57 7.59
C LYS A 43 7.97 -0.74 8.37
N PRO A 44 7.04 -1.16 9.24
CA PRO A 44 7.09 -2.50 9.85
C PRO A 44 7.16 -3.61 8.80
N ILE A 45 7.85 -4.71 9.10
CA ILE A 45 8.11 -5.82 8.15
C ILE A 45 6.80 -6.35 7.55
N ALA A 46 5.78 -6.57 8.39
CA ALA A 46 4.47 -7.05 7.93
C ALA A 46 3.83 -6.10 6.90
N GLU A 47 3.92 -4.78 7.12
CA GLU A 47 3.38 -3.79 6.17
C GLU A 47 4.18 -3.79 4.87
N GLN A 48 5.51 -3.92 4.94
CA GLN A 48 6.37 -4.04 3.76
C GLN A 48 6.00 -5.25 2.91
N GLU A 49 5.78 -6.40 3.53
CA GLU A 49 5.42 -7.63 2.83
C GLU A 49 4.07 -7.50 2.12
N ILE A 50 3.05 -6.97 2.80
CA ILE A 50 1.72 -6.72 2.21
C ILE A 50 1.83 -5.73 1.04
N GLY A 51 2.50 -4.60 1.24
CA GLY A 51 2.62 -3.59 0.18
C GLY A 51 3.39 -4.09 -1.03
N LYS A 52 4.44 -4.89 -0.83
CA LYS A 52 5.15 -5.56 -1.93
C LYS A 52 4.23 -6.48 -2.72
N GLN A 53 3.37 -7.25 -2.04
CA GLN A 53 2.42 -8.12 -2.72
C GLN A 53 1.42 -7.32 -3.58
N LEU A 54 0.84 -6.26 -3.04
CA LEU A 54 -0.10 -5.40 -3.79
C LEU A 54 0.55 -4.75 -5.01
N LEU A 55 1.82 -4.36 -4.89
CA LEU A 55 2.60 -3.83 -6.01
C LEU A 55 2.89 -4.90 -7.06
N LEU A 56 3.20 -6.14 -6.66
CA LEU A 56 3.37 -7.27 -7.56
C LEU A 56 2.08 -7.57 -8.32
N GLU A 57 0.92 -7.57 -7.66
CA GLU A 57 -0.37 -7.80 -8.32
C GLU A 57 -0.73 -6.69 -9.29
N THR A 58 -0.39 -5.45 -8.95
CA THR A 58 -0.55 -4.30 -9.83
C THR A 58 0.36 -4.39 -11.06
N ARG A 59 1.63 -4.78 -10.86
CA ARG A 59 2.60 -5.06 -11.93
C ARG A 59 2.06 -6.13 -12.86
N ASP A 60 1.63 -7.23 -12.29
CA ASP A 60 1.11 -8.39 -13.02
C ASP A 60 -0.13 -7.99 -13.84
N TYR A 61 -1.02 -7.18 -13.29
CA TYR A 61 -2.16 -6.65 -14.03
C TYR A 61 -1.73 -5.77 -15.20
N ALA A 62 -0.74 -4.90 -15.03
CA ALA A 62 -0.26 -4.00 -16.09
C ALA A 62 0.47 -4.77 -17.21
N GLU A 63 1.31 -5.73 -16.84
CA GLU A 63 2.17 -6.49 -17.75
C GLU A 63 1.45 -7.66 -18.42
N SER A 64 0.36 -8.16 -17.83
CA SER A 64 -0.38 -9.27 -18.43
C SER A 64 -1.04 -8.91 -19.75
N SER A 65 -1.03 -9.86 -20.68
CA SER A 65 -1.78 -9.81 -21.94
C SER A 65 -3.16 -10.45 -21.85
N VAL A 66 -3.59 -10.91 -20.66
CA VAL A 66 -4.92 -11.47 -20.41
C VAL A 66 -5.97 -10.35 -20.41
N CYS A 67 -7.22 -10.67 -20.73
CA CYS A 67 -8.33 -9.70 -20.66
C CYS A 67 -8.33 -8.94 -19.32
N ARG A 68 -8.21 -7.60 -19.36
CA ARG A 68 -8.15 -6.75 -18.17
C ARG A 68 -9.34 -6.96 -17.24
N ARG A 69 -10.55 -7.09 -17.80
CA ARG A 69 -11.78 -7.34 -17.03
C ARG A 69 -11.71 -8.69 -16.30
N ARG A 70 -11.28 -9.75 -16.99
CA ARG A 70 -11.12 -11.08 -16.39
C ARG A 70 -10.14 -11.03 -15.22
N SER A 71 -9.00 -10.37 -15.41
CA SER A 71 -8.00 -10.22 -14.35
C SER A 71 -8.54 -9.47 -13.13
N LEU A 72 -9.28 -8.37 -13.33
CA LEU A 72 -9.89 -7.61 -12.24
C LEU A 72 -10.97 -8.41 -11.51
N LEU A 73 -11.87 -9.07 -12.23
CA LEU A 73 -12.93 -9.87 -11.60
C LEU A 73 -12.35 -11.02 -10.78
N HIS A 74 -11.39 -11.74 -11.36
CA HIS A 74 -10.73 -12.85 -10.67
C HIS A 74 -9.99 -12.38 -9.40
N TYR A 75 -9.38 -11.20 -9.44
CA TYR A 75 -8.76 -10.59 -8.26
C TYR A 75 -9.74 -10.43 -7.08
N PHE A 76 -10.99 -10.06 -7.37
CA PHE A 76 -12.05 -9.93 -6.35
C PHE A 76 -12.82 -11.22 -6.08
N GLY A 77 -12.32 -12.38 -6.56
CA GLY A 77 -12.96 -13.68 -6.36
C GLY A 77 -14.18 -13.93 -7.26
N GLU A 78 -14.34 -13.15 -8.34
CA GLU A 78 -15.40 -13.34 -9.33
C GLU A 78 -14.88 -14.07 -10.57
N SER A 79 -15.63 -15.08 -11.01
CA SER A 79 -15.32 -15.80 -12.25
C SER A 79 -15.89 -15.09 -13.47
N TYR A 80 -15.08 -14.93 -14.51
CA TYR A 80 -15.52 -14.43 -15.81
C TYR A 80 -15.28 -15.50 -16.87
N GLU A 81 -16.37 -16.18 -17.28
CA GLU A 81 -16.32 -17.34 -18.17
C GLU A 81 -15.87 -17.01 -19.61
N GLN A 82 -15.89 -15.73 -19.98
CA GLN A 82 -15.52 -15.30 -21.32
C GLN A 82 -14.03 -14.97 -21.40
N ASP A 83 -13.38 -15.47 -22.45
CA ASP A 83 -11.97 -15.17 -22.74
C ASP A 83 -11.70 -13.70 -23.09
N SER A 84 -12.72 -12.97 -23.55
CA SER A 84 -12.61 -11.60 -24.03
C SER A 84 -13.79 -10.75 -23.60
N CYS A 85 -13.52 -9.59 -23.02
CA CYS A 85 -14.55 -8.58 -22.73
C CYS A 85 -14.91 -7.71 -23.95
N GLY A 86 -14.17 -7.85 -25.06
CA GLY A 86 -14.37 -7.08 -26.28
C GLY A 86 -14.04 -5.58 -26.21
N ASN A 87 -13.64 -5.05 -25.05
CA ASN A 87 -13.51 -3.60 -24.84
C ASN A 87 -12.26 -3.13 -24.08
N CYS A 88 -11.34 -4.03 -23.72
CA CYS A 88 -10.03 -3.64 -23.16
C CYS A 88 -8.94 -3.72 -24.21
N ASP A 89 -7.83 -3.01 -23.98
CA ASP A 89 -6.66 -2.97 -24.85
C ASP A 89 -6.15 -4.37 -25.25
N ASN A 90 -6.05 -5.28 -24.28
CA ASN A 90 -5.60 -6.66 -24.52
C ASN A 90 -6.58 -7.45 -25.41
N CYS A 91 -7.88 -7.22 -25.29
CA CYS A 91 -8.90 -7.87 -26.12
C CYS A 91 -9.00 -7.24 -27.52
N LEU A 92 -8.74 -5.93 -27.63
CA LEU A 92 -8.76 -5.20 -28.89
C LEU A 92 -7.49 -5.43 -29.71
N LYS A 93 -6.37 -5.78 -29.06
CA LYS A 93 -5.09 -6.14 -29.68
C LYS A 93 -4.58 -7.47 -29.12
N PRO A 94 -5.27 -8.60 -29.41
CA PRO A 94 -4.93 -9.88 -28.82
C PRO A 94 -3.55 -10.35 -29.29
N LYS A 95 -2.75 -10.82 -28.35
CA LYS A 95 -1.46 -11.45 -28.63
C LYS A 95 -1.61 -12.91 -29.06
N LYS A 96 -0.53 -13.44 -29.63
CA LYS A 96 -0.43 -14.84 -30.03
C LYS A 96 -0.59 -15.74 -28.80
N ARG A 97 -1.41 -16.79 -28.93
CA ARG A 97 -1.52 -17.85 -27.93
C ARG A 97 -0.44 -18.91 -28.18
N VAL A 98 0.15 -19.42 -27.12
CA VAL A 98 1.13 -20.50 -27.13
C VAL A 98 0.56 -21.66 -26.31
N GLU A 99 0.70 -22.88 -26.82
CA GLU A 99 0.32 -24.10 -26.08
C GLU A 99 1.36 -24.31 -24.98
N ALA A 100 0.93 -24.42 -23.73
CA ALA A 100 1.80 -24.54 -22.56
C ALA A 100 1.34 -25.67 -21.62
N SER A 101 0.77 -26.73 -22.20
CA SER A 101 0.23 -27.87 -21.46
C SER A 101 1.29 -28.62 -20.66
N GLU A 102 2.49 -28.78 -21.23
CA GLU A 102 3.60 -29.48 -20.58
C GLU A 102 4.17 -28.65 -19.43
N GLU A 103 4.31 -27.34 -19.62
CA GLU A 103 4.81 -26.42 -18.60
C GLU A 103 3.81 -26.27 -17.44
N LEU A 104 2.50 -26.29 -17.71
CA LEU A 104 1.50 -26.32 -16.65
C LEU A 104 1.55 -27.63 -15.85
N ARG A 105 1.74 -28.78 -16.51
CA ARG A 105 1.93 -30.07 -15.80
C ARG A 105 3.17 -30.04 -14.93
N ALA A 106 4.30 -29.59 -15.49
CA ALA A 106 5.55 -29.43 -14.76
C ALA A 106 5.40 -28.48 -13.56
N ALA A 107 4.66 -27.38 -13.72
CA ALA A 107 4.36 -26.46 -12.62
C ALA A 107 3.52 -27.15 -11.53
N ILE A 108 2.44 -27.86 -11.89
CA ILE A 108 1.59 -28.58 -10.95
C ILE A 108 2.39 -29.66 -10.19
N GLU A 109 3.20 -30.45 -10.89
CA GLU A 109 4.08 -31.46 -10.28
C GLU A 109 5.11 -30.83 -9.34
N THR A 110 5.70 -29.70 -9.74
CA THR A 110 6.63 -28.94 -8.91
C THR A 110 5.96 -28.44 -7.64
N ILE A 111 4.77 -27.84 -7.74
CA ILE A 111 4.01 -27.32 -6.60
C ILE A 111 3.66 -28.45 -5.61
N ILE A 112 3.21 -29.61 -6.11
CA ILE A 112 2.93 -30.79 -5.30
C ILE A 112 4.20 -31.30 -4.61
N THR A 113 5.31 -31.40 -5.35
CA THR A 113 6.61 -31.88 -4.82
C THR A 113 7.13 -30.97 -3.72
N LEU A 114 6.97 -29.66 -3.89
CA LEU A 114 7.31 -28.62 -2.92
C LEU A 114 6.28 -28.47 -1.79
N ARG A 115 5.28 -29.36 -1.73
CA ARG A 115 4.24 -29.44 -0.70
C ARG A 115 3.38 -28.19 -0.56
N GLU A 116 3.18 -27.44 -1.64
CA GLU A 116 2.30 -26.27 -1.70
C GLU A 116 2.67 -25.18 -0.68
N ARG A 117 3.97 -24.87 -0.53
CA ARG A 117 4.49 -23.91 0.47
C ARG A 117 5.19 -22.68 -0.09
N PHE A 118 5.29 -22.57 -1.41
CA PHE A 118 6.15 -21.59 -2.07
C PHE A 118 5.37 -20.66 -3.00
N LYS A 119 5.94 -19.47 -3.20
CA LYS A 119 5.44 -18.41 -4.09
C LYS A 119 5.81 -18.71 -5.56
N PRO A 120 5.10 -18.12 -6.54
CA PRO A 120 5.33 -18.35 -7.97
C PRO A 120 6.79 -18.18 -8.41
N GLU A 121 7.47 -17.16 -7.92
CA GLU A 121 8.86 -16.85 -8.29
C GLU A 121 9.81 -17.98 -7.87
N TYR A 122 9.64 -18.48 -6.65
CA TYR A 122 10.43 -19.62 -6.17
C TYR A 122 10.16 -20.89 -6.99
N ILE A 123 8.90 -21.15 -7.32
CA ILE A 123 8.49 -22.29 -8.15
C ILE A 123 9.13 -22.18 -9.55
N ALA A 124 9.10 -21.00 -10.17
CA ALA A 124 9.72 -20.74 -11.46
C ALA A 124 11.25 -20.98 -11.41
N HIS A 125 11.94 -20.49 -10.37
CA HIS A 125 13.38 -20.73 -10.20
C HIS A 125 13.73 -22.22 -10.02
N VAL A 126 12.90 -22.99 -9.30
CA VAL A 126 13.07 -24.45 -9.21
C VAL A 126 12.92 -25.09 -10.59
N MET A 127 11.88 -24.73 -11.34
CA MET A 127 11.62 -25.28 -12.68
C MET A 127 12.72 -24.92 -13.68
N MET A 128 13.28 -23.71 -13.62
CA MET A 128 14.41 -23.29 -14.47
C MET A 128 15.73 -23.96 -14.08
N GLY A 129 15.85 -24.38 -12.82
CA GLY A 129 17.09 -24.94 -12.28
C GLY A 129 18.07 -23.87 -11.80
N ASP A 130 17.57 -22.74 -11.30
CA ASP A 130 18.42 -21.66 -10.81
C ASP A 130 19.04 -21.98 -9.44
N PRO A 131 20.35 -21.73 -9.24
CA PRO A 131 21.05 -22.04 -8.00
C PRO A 131 20.86 -20.92 -6.96
N ILE A 132 19.62 -20.52 -6.67
CA ILE A 132 19.35 -19.54 -5.61
C ILE A 132 19.62 -20.16 -4.23
N LYS A 133 20.15 -19.36 -3.31
CA LYS A 133 20.61 -19.82 -1.99
C LYS A 133 19.55 -20.65 -1.25
N GLU A 134 18.31 -20.18 -1.26
CA GLU A 134 17.19 -20.85 -0.57
C GLU A 134 16.86 -22.23 -1.15
N ILE A 135 16.98 -22.41 -2.48
CA ILE A 135 16.82 -23.73 -3.13
C ILE A 135 17.91 -24.69 -2.65
N LEU A 136 19.15 -24.22 -2.56
CA LEU A 136 20.29 -25.02 -2.11
C LEU A 136 20.17 -25.38 -0.62
N ASP A 137 19.76 -24.41 0.22
CA ASP A 137 19.58 -24.59 1.66
C ASP A 137 18.47 -25.64 1.95
N TYR A 138 17.38 -25.64 1.18
CA TYR A 138 16.32 -26.65 1.25
C TYR A 138 16.60 -27.94 0.47
N LYS A 139 17.73 -28.01 -0.24
CA LYS A 139 18.11 -29.13 -1.12
C LYS A 139 17.09 -29.43 -2.20
N HIS A 140 16.34 -28.41 -2.63
CA HIS A 140 15.38 -28.56 -3.72
C HIS A 140 16.06 -28.75 -5.08
N ASN A 141 17.35 -28.43 -5.18
CA ASN A 141 18.20 -28.77 -6.32
C ASN A 141 18.45 -30.28 -6.48
N GLU A 142 18.12 -31.11 -5.48
CA GLU A 142 18.25 -32.57 -5.54
C GLU A 142 16.93 -33.26 -5.98
N LEU A 143 15.85 -32.49 -6.18
CA LEU A 143 14.54 -33.02 -6.59
C LEU A 143 14.48 -33.23 -8.11
N ASP A 144 13.69 -34.22 -8.55
CA ASP A 144 13.51 -34.53 -9.98
C ASP A 144 12.85 -33.38 -10.77
N VAL A 145 12.11 -32.50 -10.08
CA VAL A 145 11.45 -31.32 -10.67
C VAL A 145 12.41 -30.14 -10.88
N TYR A 146 13.63 -30.21 -10.36
CA TYR A 146 14.61 -29.13 -10.52
C TYR A 146 15.13 -29.08 -11.95
N GLY A 147 15.01 -27.93 -12.61
CA GLY A 147 15.40 -27.77 -14.01
C GLY A 147 14.48 -28.45 -15.03
N CYS A 148 13.26 -28.84 -14.62
CA CYS A 148 12.30 -29.50 -15.51
C CYS A 148 11.82 -28.65 -16.70
N ALA A 149 12.04 -27.34 -16.67
CA ALA A 149 11.70 -26.40 -17.74
C ALA A 149 12.85 -25.40 -18.02
N SER A 150 14.10 -25.91 -18.01
CA SER A 150 15.33 -25.10 -18.18
C SER A 150 15.42 -24.31 -19.50
N GLU A 151 14.62 -24.68 -20.50
CA GLU A 151 14.52 -24.01 -21.80
C GLU A 151 13.55 -22.82 -21.81
N ARG A 152 12.78 -22.63 -20.74
CA ARG A 152 11.83 -21.53 -20.58
C ARG A 152 12.41 -20.45 -19.67
N ASP A 153 12.04 -19.20 -19.93
CA ASP A 153 12.41 -18.10 -19.07
C ASP A 153 11.42 -17.89 -17.92
N GLU A 154 11.84 -17.12 -16.92
CA GLU A 154 11.05 -16.84 -15.72
C GLU A 154 9.69 -16.21 -16.06
N LYS A 155 9.66 -15.28 -17.02
CA LYS A 155 8.45 -14.57 -17.41
C LYS A 155 7.40 -15.52 -17.98
N PHE A 156 7.82 -16.44 -18.85
CA PHE A 156 6.96 -17.45 -19.45
C PHE A 156 6.38 -18.36 -18.36
N LEU A 157 7.20 -18.87 -17.44
CA LEU A 157 6.74 -19.75 -16.37
C LEU A 157 5.80 -19.03 -15.39
N LEU A 158 6.09 -17.77 -15.04
CA LEU A 158 5.19 -16.94 -14.24
C LEU A 158 3.86 -16.71 -14.97
N ALA A 159 3.87 -16.49 -16.30
CA ALA A 159 2.65 -16.37 -17.09
C ALA A 159 1.83 -17.67 -17.11
N VAL A 160 2.49 -18.83 -17.16
CA VAL A 160 1.85 -20.16 -17.04
C VAL A 160 1.19 -20.31 -15.69
N ILE A 161 1.90 -20.07 -14.59
CA ILE A 161 1.36 -20.18 -13.22
C ILE A 161 0.17 -19.23 -13.04
N ARG A 162 0.32 -17.96 -13.47
CA ARG A 162 -0.73 -16.93 -13.37
C ARG A 162 -2.00 -17.33 -14.14
N GLN A 163 -1.86 -17.81 -15.38
CA GLN A 163 -2.99 -18.24 -16.19
C GLN A 163 -3.56 -19.58 -15.73
N GLY A 164 -2.76 -20.44 -15.09
CA GLY A 164 -3.23 -21.64 -14.41
C GLY A 164 -4.14 -21.32 -13.23
N VAL A 165 -3.88 -20.19 -12.53
CA VAL A 165 -4.77 -19.66 -11.50
C VAL A 165 -6.07 -19.13 -12.12
N PHE A 166 -6.01 -18.38 -13.23
CA PHE A 166 -7.21 -17.93 -13.94
C PHE A 166 -8.07 -19.05 -14.55
N ALA A 167 -7.51 -20.23 -14.73
CA ALA A 167 -8.18 -21.43 -15.25
C ALA A 167 -8.60 -22.39 -14.14
N ASP A 168 -8.51 -21.97 -12.87
CA ASP A 168 -8.84 -22.76 -11.69
C ASP A 168 -8.06 -24.07 -11.54
N TYR A 169 -6.93 -24.25 -12.23
CA TYR A 169 -6.01 -25.38 -12.01
C TYR A 169 -5.11 -25.15 -10.78
N LEU A 170 -4.84 -23.87 -10.49
CA LEU A 170 -4.04 -23.43 -9.36
C LEU A 170 -4.85 -22.41 -8.54
N ALA A 171 -4.53 -22.28 -7.25
CA ALA A 171 -5.14 -21.28 -6.39
C ALA A 171 -4.06 -20.58 -5.56
N LYS A 172 -4.24 -19.28 -5.34
CA LYS A 172 -3.44 -18.53 -4.37
C LYS A 172 -4.03 -18.74 -2.98
N ASP A 173 -3.17 -19.04 -2.00
CA ASP A 173 -3.56 -19.04 -0.60
C ASP A 173 -3.66 -17.59 -0.09
N ILE A 174 -4.84 -17.23 0.41
CA ILE A 174 -5.15 -15.90 0.94
C ILE A 174 -4.61 -15.77 2.38
N GLU A 175 -4.56 -16.87 3.13
CA GLU A 175 -4.10 -16.88 4.54
C GLU A 175 -2.57 -16.95 4.62
N ASN A 176 -1.94 -17.72 3.72
CA ASN A 176 -0.49 -17.83 3.60
C ASN A 176 -0.01 -17.03 2.39
N TYR A 177 0.09 -15.71 2.59
CA TYR A 177 0.46 -14.67 1.61
C TYR A 177 1.20 -15.17 0.35
N GLY A 178 0.45 -15.34 -0.74
CA GLY A 178 1.00 -15.54 -2.08
C GLY A 178 1.51 -16.95 -2.40
N VAL A 179 1.32 -17.92 -1.51
CA VAL A 179 1.64 -19.33 -1.77
C VAL A 179 0.68 -19.90 -2.81
N ILE A 180 1.21 -20.73 -3.71
CA ILE A 180 0.39 -21.42 -4.73
C ILE A 180 0.05 -22.84 -4.28
N LYS A 181 -1.23 -23.19 -4.40
CA LYS A 181 -1.78 -24.53 -4.17
C LYS A 181 -2.37 -25.11 -5.45
N VAL A 182 -2.49 -26.43 -5.52
CA VAL A 182 -3.14 -27.11 -6.63
C VAL A 182 -4.59 -27.42 -6.28
N THR A 183 -5.51 -27.00 -7.16
CA THR A 183 -6.94 -27.29 -7.00
C THR A 183 -7.25 -28.75 -7.32
N LYS A 184 -8.52 -29.13 -7.23
CA LYS A 184 -8.94 -30.46 -7.64
C LYS A 184 -8.80 -30.63 -9.15
N GLU A 185 -9.19 -29.60 -9.89
CA GLU A 185 -9.14 -29.50 -11.35
C GLU A 185 -7.69 -29.58 -11.85
N GLY A 186 -6.74 -28.94 -11.16
CA GLY A 186 -5.31 -29.07 -11.48
C GLY A 186 -4.77 -30.49 -11.32
N LYS A 187 -5.21 -31.20 -10.27
CA LYS A 187 -4.84 -32.62 -10.07
C LYS A 187 -5.44 -33.52 -11.15
N GLU A 188 -6.66 -33.22 -11.59
CA GLU A 188 -7.30 -33.93 -12.70
C GLU A 188 -6.58 -33.64 -14.04
N PHE A 189 -6.10 -32.40 -14.24
CA PHE A 189 -5.39 -31.98 -15.44
C PHE A 189 -4.13 -32.82 -15.72
N LEU A 190 -3.38 -33.21 -14.68
CA LEU A 190 -2.19 -34.08 -14.79
C LEU A 190 -2.46 -35.41 -15.52
N ASN A 191 -3.68 -35.94 -15.44
CA ASN A 191 -4.07 -37.19 -16.09
C ASN A 191 -4.92 -36.97 -17.34
N SER A 192 -5.33 -35.73 -17.61
CA SER A 192 -6.13 -35.36 -18.76
C SER A 192 -5.31 -35.32 -20.05
N ARG A 193 -5.98 -35.21 -21.21
CA ARG A 193 -5.35 -34.80 -22.48
C ARG A 193 -5.78 -33.39 -22.89
N GLU A 194 -6.26 -32.61 -21.94
CA GLU A 194 -6.68 -31.24 -22.20
C GLU A 194 -5.48 -30.38 -22.57
N LYS A 195 -5.72 -29.45 -23.49
CA LYS A 195 -4.72 -28.49 -23.94
C LYS A 195 -4.87 -27.21 -23.14
N PHE A 196 -3.75 -26.71 -22.63
CA PHE A 196 -3.68 -25.43 -21.96
C PHE A 196 -2.97 -24.42 -22.86
N TRP A 197 -3.58 -23.25 -23.03
CA TRP A 197 -3.08 -22.18 -23.88
C TRP A 197 -2.89 -20.93 -23.06
N ILE A 198 -1.75 -20.29 -23.23
CA ILE A 198 -1.45 -19.01 -22.58
C ILE A 198 -1.28 -17.91 -23.60
N VAL A 199 -1.48 -16.68 -23.16
CA VAL A 199 -1.02 -15.47 -23.86
C VAL A 199 0.26 -15.00 -23.18
N GLU A 200 1.33 -14.80 -23.94
CA GLU A 200 2.59 -14.27 -23.40
C GLU A 200 2.45 -12.81 -22.95
N ASP A 201 3.13 -12.42 -21.88
CA ASP A 201 3.03 -11.09 -21.28
C ASP A 201 3.54 -9.97 -22.22
N ASN A 202 3.23 -8.72 -21.88
CA ASN A 202 3.71 -7.56 -22.61
C ASN A 202 5.20 -7.30 -22.39
N GLU A 203 5.99 -7.44 -23.45
CA GLU A 203 7.30 -6.80 -23.52
C GLU A 203 7.10 -5.31 -23.76
N TYR A 204 6.98 -4.56 -22.66
CA TYR A 204 7.38 -3.17 -22.68
C TYR A 204 8.90 -3.19 -22.78
N THR A 205 9.44 -3.32 -24.00
CA THR A 205 10.83 -2.94 -24.25
C THR A 205 10.93 -1.53 -23.69
N GLU A 206 11.79 -1.31 -22.69
CA GLU A 206 12.21 0.04 -22.38
C GLU A 206 12.66 0.59 -23.72
N MET A 207 11.88 1.53 -24.29
CA MET A 207 12.39 2.29 -25.42
C MET A 207 13.70 2.83 -24.89
N LEU A 208 14.79 2.28 -25.41
CA LEU A 208 16.13 2.76 -25.18
C LEU A 208 16.07 4.24 -25.56
N ASP A 209 15.93 5.09 -24.54
CA ASP A 209 16.43 6.44 -24.61
C ASP A 209 17.95 6.30 -24.76
N GLU A 210 18.37 6.09 -26.01
CA GLU A 210 19.72 6.40 -26.43
C GLU A 210 19.99 7.85 -26.01
N GLU A 211 21.05 8.00 -25.22
CA GLU A 211 21.58 9.25 -24.66
C GLU A 211 20.86 9.82 -23.42
N LEU A 212 20.92 9.14 -22.28
CA LEU A 212 21.03 9.82 -20.97
C LEU A 212 21.88 9.01 -20.01
N HIS A 213 22.92 9.66 -19.49
CA HIS A 213 23.94 9.09 -18.63
C HIS A 213 23.39 8.27 -17.45
N VAL A 214 24.10 7.17 -17.17
CA VAL A 214 23.97 6.26 -16.03
C VAL A 214 23.81 7.04 -14.71
N GLY A 215 22.57 7.10 -14.23
CA GLY A 215 22.17 7.54 -12.90
C GLY A 215 20.92 6.77 -12.47
N SER A 216 20.84 6.38 -11.21
CA SER A 216 19.73 5.66 -10.58
C SER A 216 18.36 6.27 -10.95
N GLY A 217 17.55 5.55 -11.74
CA GLY A 217 16.33 6.06 -12.37
C GLY A 217 15.12 6.35 -11.46
N ALA A 218 15.30 6.56 -10.16
CA ALA A 218 14.24 6.86 -9.17
C ALA A 218 14.32 8.28 -8.59
N VAL A 219 15.31 9.06 -9.02
CA VAL A 219 15.67 10.35 -8.46
C VAL A 219 15.06 11.46 -9.31
N ASP A 220 14.43 12.47 -8.69
CA ASP A 220 14.16 13.72 -9.40
C ASP A 220 15.49 14.37 -9.79
N SER A 221 15.84 14.26 -11.06
CA SER A 221 17.11 14.71 -11.60
C SER A 221 17.28 16.22 -11.51
N GLN A 222 16.18 16.99 -11.59
CA GLN A 222 16.19 18.43 -11.47
C GLN A 222 16.42 18.85 -10.02
N LEU A 223 15.65 18.29 -9.07
CA LEU A 223 15.86 18.54 -7.65
C LEU A 223 17.26 18.10 -7.21
N PHE A 224 17.72 16.93 -7.66
CA PHE A 224 19.06 16.42 -7.33
C PHE A 224 20.18 17.33 -7.82
N SER A 225 20.05 17.93 -9.01
CA SER A 225 20.98 18.93 -9.53
C SER A 225 21.00 20.18 -8.64
N ILE A 226 19.82 20.68 -8.26
CA ILE A 226 19.67 21.84 -7.38
C ILE A 226 20.28 21.55 -5.99
N LEU A 227 20.05 20.37 -5.43
CA LEU A 227 20.62 19.94 -4.15
C LEU A 227 22.15 19.78 -4.23
N LYS A 228 22.70 19.33 -5.36
CA LYS A 228 24.15 19.30 -5.60
C LYS A 228 24.77 20.70 -5.59
N ASP A 229 24.10 21.68 -6.18
CA ASP A 229 24.52 23.07 -6.17
C ASP A 229 24.44 23.68 -4.77
N LEU A 230 23.35 23.46 -4.04
CA LEU A 230 23.20 23.90 -2.65
C LEU A 230 24.29 23.31 -1.76
N ARG A 231 24.57 22.01 -1.88
CA ARG A 231 25.66 21.35 -1.15
C ARG A 231 27.01 22.01 -1.43
N ARG A 232 27.32 22.33 -2.69
CA ARG A 232 28.56 23.03 -3.07
C ARG A 232 28.65 24.42 -2.42
N LYS A 233 27.54 25.16 -2.39
CA LYS A 233 27.47 26.48 -1.76
C LYS A 233 27.74 26.42 -0.26
N ILE A 234 27.06 25.52 0.47
CA ILE A 234 27.21 25.35 1.92
C ILE A 234 28.62 24.86 2.27
N ALA A 235 29.15 23.89 1.52
CA ALA A 235 30.52 23.40 1.68
C ALA A 235 31.54 24.55 1.58
N LYS A 236 31.38 25.45 0.60
CA LYS A 236 32.23 26.63 0.43
C LYS A 236 32.10 27.63 1.58
N GLN A 237 30.89 27.88 2.08
CA GLN A 237 30.65 28.79 3.21
C GLN A 237 31.30 28.30 4.51
N HIS A 238 31.28 26.99 4.75
CA HIS A 238 31.87 26.38 5.93
C HIS A 238 33.35 25.99 5.76
N GLY A 239 33.93 26.15 4.57
CA GLY A 239 35.31 25.75 4.28
C GLY A 239 35.54 24.23 4.37
N LEU A 240 34.51 23.43 4.07
CA LEU A 240 34.53 21.97 4.19
C LEU A 240 34.38 21.30 2.81
N PRO A 241 34.90 20.07 2.62
CA PRO A 241 34.59 19.27 1.43
C PRO A 241 33.09 18.94 1.33
N THR A 242 32.56 18.83 0.11
CA THR A 242 31.12 18.62 -0.16
C THR A 242 30.55 17.36 0.49
N TYR A 243 31.30 16.25 0.49
CA TYR A 243 30.86 14.98 1.08
C TYR A 243 30.70 15.03 2.61
N VAL A 244 31.30 16.03 3.28
CA VAL A 244 31.15 16.24 4.73
C VAL A 244 29.76 16.77 5.06
N ILE A 245 29.15 17.55 4.15
CA ILE A 245 27.80 18.07 4.30
C ILE A 245 26.80 16.93 4.13
N PHE A 246 26.66 16.42 2.89
CA PHE A 246 25.85 15.23 2.59
C PHE A 246 26.53 14.40 1.49
N GLN A 247 26.52 13.08 1.69
CA GLN A 247 26.99 12.14 0.67
C GLN A 247 25.98 12.06 -0.48
N GLU A 248 26.43 11.60 -1.63
CA GLU A 248 25.59 11.49 -2.82
C GLU A 248 24.35 10.61 -2.62
N PRO A 249 24.42 9.44 -1.92
CA PRO A 249 23.23 8.65 -1.59
C PRO A 249 22.20 9.41 -0.74
N SER A 250 22.65 10.33 0.13
CA SER A 250 21.73 11.16 0.92
C SER A 250 21.02 12.18 0.04
N LEU A 251 21.69 12.76 -0.96
CA LEU A 251 21.06 13.69 -1.91
C LEU A 251 20.08 12.96 -2.84
N ASP A 252 20.43 11.75 -3.28
CA ASP A 252 19.60 10.85 -4.08
C ASP A 252 18.29 10.54 -3.33
N ALA A 253 18.42 10.14 -2.06
CA ALA A 253 17.28 9.90 -1.19
C ALA A 253 16.43 11.17 -0.93
N MET A 254 17.05 12.34 -0.68
CA MET A 254 16.31 13.61 -0.53
C MET A 254 15.51 13.98 -1.78
N ALA A 255 16.09 13.77 -2.97
CA ALA A 255 15.42 14.00 -4.25
C ALA A 255 14.37 12.92 -4.60
N THR A 256 14.28 11.85 -3.80
CA THR A 256 13.28 10.79 -3.95
C THR A 256 12.12 10.97 -2.97
N THR A 257 12.40 11.35 -1.72
CA THR A 257 11.41 11.39 -0.62
C THR A 257 10.94 12.80 -0.24
N TYR A 258 11.56 13.84 -0.79
CA TYR A 258 11.18 15.24 -0.59
C TYR A 258 10.97 15.64 0.89
N PRO A 259 11.97 15.51 1.78
CA PRO A 259 11.83 15.93 3.17
C PRO A 259 11.68 17.47 3.28
N ILE A 260 10.58 17.94 3.88
CA ILE A 260 10.29 19.37 4.14
C ILE A 260 10.34 19.72 5.62
N THR A 261 10.67 18.76 6.48
CA THR A 261 10.95 19.01 7.90
C THR A 261 12.33 18.47 8.29
N ILE A 262 12.89 19.01 9.37
CA ILE A 262 14.18 18.54 9.92
C ILE A 262 14.07 17.11 10.45
N GLU A 263 12.89 16.70 10.89
CA GLU A 263 12.62 15.34 11.38
C GLU A 263 12.64 14.34 10.23
N GLU A 264 11.94 14.63 9.13
CA GLU A 264 11.97 13.80 7.92
C GLU A 264 13.38 13.72 7.34
N LEU A 265 14.12 14.83 7.36
CA LEU A 265 15.51 14.86 6.89
C LEU A 265 16.42 13.93 7.70
N GLN A 266 16.15 13.72 9.01
CA GLN A 266 16.91 12.79 9.84
C GLN A 266 16.65 11.32 9.51
N ASN A 267 15.51 11.01 8.89
CA ASN A 267 15.18 9.66 8.43
C ASN A 267 15.92 9.30 7.13
N ILE A 268 16.59 10.26 6.49
CA ILE A 268 17.37 10.02 5.27
C ILE A 268 18.67 9.26 5.60
N PRO A 269 18.98 8.18 4.86
CA PRO A 269 20.23 7.44 5.03
C PRO A 269 21.47 8.34 4.96
N GLY A 270 22.31 8.30 5.99
CA GLY A 270 23.54 9.11 6.09
C GLY A 270 23.35 10.51 6.70
N VAL A 271 22.12 10.86 7.11
CA VAL A 271 21.78 12.13 7.77
C VAL A 271 21.51 11.93 9.26
N GLY A 272 22.57 11.94 10.07
CA GLY A 272 22.41 11.94 11.52
C GLY A 272 21.91 13.28 12.10
N PRO A 273 21.41 13.30 13.34
CA PRO A 273 20.83 14.49 13.99
C PRO A 273 21.80 15.69 14.04
N GLY A 274 23.11 15.43 14.18
CA GLY A 274 24.13 16.47 14.14
C GLY A 274 24.28 17.17 12.78
N LYS A 275 24.13 16.43 11.67
CA LYS A 275 24.18 16.99 10.31
C LYS A 275 22.87 17.69 9.96
N ALA A 276 21.73 17.11 10.33
CA ALA A 276 20.42 17.72 10.15
C ALA A 276 20.34 19.09 10.87
N LYS A 277 20.80 19.17 12.12
CA LYS A 277 20.82 20.43 12.88
C LYS A 277 21.76 21.49 12.29
N ARG A 278 22.93 21.08 11.78
CA ARG A 278 23.96 22.02 11.29
C ARG A 278 23.72 22.50 9.86
N TYR A 279 23.25 21.62 8.98
CA TYR A 279 23.17 21.90 7.54
C TYR A 279 21.75 21.71 6.97
N GLY A 280 20.84 21.06 7.69
CA GLY A 280 19.55 20.62 7.15
C GLY A 280 18.56 21.74 6.85
N LYS A 281 18.64 22.88 7.54
CA LYS A 281 17.66 23.98 7.41
C LYS A 281 17.56 24.50 5.97
N GLU A 282 18.70 24.82 5.34
CA GLU A 282 18.73 25.33 3.96
C GLU A 282 18.25 24.28 2.94
N PHE A 283 18.52 23.00 3.19
CA PHE A 283 18.05 21.90 2.33
C PHE A 283 16.54 21.74 2.41
N VAL A 284 16.00 21.72 3.64
CA VAL A 284 14.57 21.59 3.88
C VAL A 284 13.79 22.77 3.30
N GLU A 285 14.25 24.01 3.49
CA GLU A 285 13.61 25.20 2.90
C GLU A 285 13.61 25.15 1.38
N LEU A 286 14.71 24.69 0.76
CA LEU A 286 14.80 24.53 -0.69
C LEU A 286 13.85 23.45 -1.21
N ILE A 287 13.83 22.29 -0.56
CA ILE A 287 12.97 21.17 -0.96
C ILE A 287 11.51 21.56 -0.80
N LYS A 288 11.14 22.22 0.31
CA LYS A 288 9.79 22.73 0.54
C LYS A 288 9.36 23.69 -0.57
N LYS A 289 10.19 24.68 -0.88
CA LYS A 289 9.92 25.62 -1.98
C LYS A 289 9.74 24.90 -3.32
N TYR A 290 10.61 23.94 -3.62
CA TYR A 290 10.53 23.18 -4.86
C TYR A 290 9.25 22.33 -4.95
N VAL A 291 8.84 21.71 -3.85
CA VAL A 291 7.57 20.98 -3.74
C VAL A 291 6.40 21.93 -4.00
N ASP A 292 6.36 23.08 -3.33
CA ASP A 292 5.28 24.07 -3.45
C ASP A 292 5.18 24.64 -4.88
N GLU A 293 6.31 24.96 -5.51
CA GLU A 293 6.36 25.55 -6.86
C GLU A 293 6.00 24.57 -7.98
N ASN A 294 6.22 23.28 -7.78
CA ASN A 294 5.97 22.23 -8.77
C ASN A 294 4.76 21.35 -8.40
N GLU A 295 3.99 21.73 -7.38
CA GLU A 295 2.80 21.02 -6.89
C GLU A 295 3.06 19.51 -6.67
N ILE A 296 4.21 19.19 -6.07
CA ILE A 296 4.67 17.80 -5.91
C ILE A 296 3.94 17.15 -4.73
N GLU A 297 3.18 16.09 -5.00
CA GLU A 297 2.66 15.22 -3.93
C GLU A 297 3.80 14.40 -3.31
N ARG A 298 4.03 14.56 -2.00
CA ARG A 298 5.18 13.93 -1.32
C ARG A 298 4.80 12.58 -0.70
N PRO A 299 5.76 11.64 -0.59
CA PRO A 299 5.51 10.31 0.00
C PRO A 299 5.10 10.35 1.48
N GLU A 300 5.64 11.30 2.26
CA GLU A 300 5.22 11.51 3.66
C GLU A 300 3.84 12.15 3.77
N ASP A 301 3.41 12.95 2.78
CA ASP A 301 2.02 13.43 2.67
C ASP A 301 1.07 12.27 2.30
N MET A 302 1.60 11.27 1.59
CA MET A 302 0.97 9.98 1.34
C MET A 302 1.15 8.97 2.48
N ARG A 303 1.48 9.40 3.71
CA ARG A 303 1.24 8.57 4.90
C ARG A 303 -0.22 8.18 4.88
N VAL A 304 -0.45 6.96 4.41
CA VAL A 304 -1.66 6.19 4.63
C VAL A 304 -1.80 6.11 6.14
N ARG A 305 -2.49 7.09 6.74
CA ARG A 305 -3.46 6.72 7.75
C ARG A 305 -4.29 5.62 7.10
N THR A 306 -4.41 4.52 7.80
CA THR A 306 -5.26 3.36 7.53
C THR A 306 -6.72 3.82 7.31
N VAL A 307 -7.03 4.50 6.20
CA VAL A 307 -8.34 5.14 5.97
C VAL A 307 -9.37 4.15 5.43
N ALA A 308 -8.95 2.99 4.92
CA ALA A 308 -9.91 1.97 4.47
C ALA A 308 -10.67 1.32 5.64
N ASN A 309 -10.01 1.06 6.77
CA ASN A 309 -10.70 0.51 7.96
C ASN A 309 -11.30 1.58 8.87
N LYS A 310 -10.66 2.75 9.04
CA LYS A 310 -11.23 3.83 9.87
C LYS A 310 -12.53 4.40 9.30
N SER A 311 -12.68 4.51 7.97
CA SER A 311 -13.93 5.04 7.39
C SER A 311 -15.11 4.08 7.61
N LYS A 312 -14.87 2.77 7.53
CA LYS A 312 -15.89 1.75 7.81
C LYS A 312 -16.22 1.69 9.31
N LEU A 313 -15.19 1.68 10.16
CA LEU A 313 -15.37 1.71 11.62
C LEU A 313 -16.12 2.98 12.06
N LYS A 314 -15.77 4.16 11.53
CA LYS A 314 -16.49 5.42 11.80
C LYS A 314 -17.94 5.35 11.40
N VAL A 315 -18.25 4.84 10.19
CA VAL A 315 -19.65 4.67 9.75
C VAL A 315 -20.41 3.69 10.66
N GLU A 316 -19.76 2.60 11.09
CA GLU A 316 -20.37 1.63 12.02
C GLU A 316 -20.60 2.22 13.42
N ILE A 317 -19.64 3.00 13.95
CA ILE A 317 -19.77 3.73 15.21
C ILE A 317 -20.91 4.75 15.13
N ILE A 318 -20.95 5.60 14.09
CA ILE A 318 -22.03 6.57 13.88
C ILE A 318 -23.39 5.87 13.79
N THR A 319 -23.48 4.79 13.02
CA THR A 319 -24.73 4.02 12.87
C THR A 319 -25.17 3.38 14.19
N ALA A 320 -24.23 2.95 15.04
CA ALA A 320 -24.52 2.37 16.34
C ALA A 320 -25.00 3.45 17.35
N ILE A 321 -24.38 4.62 17.34
CA ILE A 321 -24.78 5.79 18.14
C ILE A 321 -26.18 6.27 17.73
N ASP A 322 -26.46 6.35 16.43
CA ASP A 322 -27.80 6.70 15.92
C ASP A 322 -28.89 5.72 16.39
N ARG A 323 -28.49 4.46 16.65
CA ARG A 323 -29.33 3.41 17.23
C ARG A 323 -29.31 3.38 18.75
N LYS A 324 -28.60 4.29 19.40
CA LYS A 324 -28.41 4.40 20.85
C LYS A 324 -27.84 3.13 21.49
N VAL A 325 -26.89 2.49 20.83
CA VAL A 325 -26.17 1.35 21.40
C VAL A 325 -25.25 1.86 22.54
N PRO A 326 -25.25 1.26 23.74
CA PRO A 326 -24.33 1.63 24.82
C PRO A 326 -22.86 1.62 24.36
N LEU A 327 -22.07 2.61 24.76
CA LEU A 327 -20.72 2.82 24.22
C LEU A 327 -19.74 1.71 24.68
N ASP A 328 -19.92 1.18 25.88
CA ASP A 328 -19.21 0.01 26.42
C ASP A 328 -19.44 -1.23 25.55
N ALA A 329 -20.71 -1.53 25.23
CA ALA A 329 -21.05 -2.65 24.35
C ALA A 329 -20.58 -2.43 22.91
N LEU A 330 -20.55 -1.17 22.46
CA LEU A 330 -20.01 -0.81 21.15
C LEU A 330 -18.50 -1.09 21.08
N ALA A 331 -17.74 -0.69 22.09
CA ALA A 331 -16.30 -0.96 22.19
C ALA A 331 -16.01 -2.47 22.11
N GLU A 332 -16.71 -3.27 22.92
CA GLU A 332 -16.56 -4.74 22.92
C GLU A 332 -16.90 -5.36 21.56
N SER A 333 -18.00 -4.92 20.92
CA SER A 333 -18.42 -5.45 19.61
C SER A 333 -17.44 -5.14 18.46
N LYS A 334 -16.51 -4.21 18.68
CA LYS A 334 -15.51 -3.76 17.71
C LYS A 334 -14.09 -4.16 18.10
N ASP A 335 -13.93 -4.97 19.15
CA ASP A 335 -12.63 -5.37 19.70
C ASP A 335 -11.74 -4.14 20.00
N LEU A 336 -12.34 -3.07 20.56
CA LEU A 336 -11.66 -1.82 20.95
C LEU A 336 -11.63 -1.69 22.48
N ASP A 337 -10.54 -1.14 22.99
CA ASP A 337 -10.53 -0.60 24.36
C ASP A 337 -11.37 0.70 24.42
N PHE A 338 -11.89 1.06 25.60
CA PHE A 338 -12.80 2.21 25.72
C PHE A 338 -12.11 3.54 25.36
N ASP A 339 -10.84 3.69 25.73
CA ASP A 339 -10.00 4.83 25.31
C ASP A 339 -9.85 4.93 23.78
N GLU A 340 -9.71 3.79 23.10
CA GLU A 340 -9.62 3.74 21.63
C GLU A 340 -10.97 4.12 20.99
N LEU A 341 -12.09 3.76 21.61
CA LEU A 341 -13.41 4.21 21.17
C LEU A 341 -13.56 5.74 21.35
N LEU A 342 -13.13 6.30 22.49
CA LEU A 342 -13.15 7.74 22.73
C LEU A 342 -12.31 8.50 21.69
N ASP A 343 -11.11 7.99 21.34
CA ASP A 343 -10.27 8.55 20.28
C ASP A 343 -11.00 8.60 18.92
N GLU A 344 -11.73 7.55 18.58
CA GLU A 344 -12.51 7.51 17.34
C GLU A 344 -13.72 8.46 17.37
N LEU A 345 -14.40 8.59 18.51
CA LEU A 345 -15.51 9.55 18.69
C LEU A 345 -15.04 10.99 18.54
N GLU A 346 -13.93 11.35 19.19
CA GLU A 346 -13.31 12.68 19.03
C GLU A 346 -12.96 12.93 17.56
N ALA A 347 -12.32 11.96 16.90
CA ALA A 347 -11.97 12.06 15.49
C ALA A 347 -13.19 12.16 14.55
N ILE A 348 -14.38 11.69 14.96
CA ILE A 348 -15.64 11.87 14.22
C ILE A 348 -16.14 13.32 14.41
N VAL A 349 -16.17 13.83 15.64
CA VAL A 349 -16.64 15.19 15.92
C VAL A 349 -15.73 16.25 15.31
N TYR A 350 -14.41 16.09 15.40
CA TYR A 350 -13.42 16.97 14.75
C TYR A 350 -13.51 16.95 13.23
N SER A 351 -14.04 15.88 12.64
CA SER A 351 -14.28 15.83 11.19
C SER A 351 -15.54 16.60 10.75
N GLY A 352 -16.26 17.22 11.69
CA GLY A 352 -17.48 17.98 11.43
C GLY A 352 -18.77 17.15 11.47
N THR A 353 -18.70 15.90 11.94
CA THR A 353 -19.87 15.01 12.00
C THR A 353 -20.52 15.11 13.37
N LYS A 354 -21.80 15.48 13.39
CA LYS A 354 -22.60 15.56 14.62
C LYS A 354 -22.99 14.16 15.08
N ILE A 355 -22.70 13.84 16.33
CA ILE A 355 -23.09 12.59 17.02
C ILE A 355 -23.79 12.90 18.34
N ASN A 356 -24.76 12.08 18.74
CA ASN A 356 -25.47 12.27 20.02
C ASN A 356 -25.06 11.17 20.99
N VAL A 357 -24.20 11.50 21.95
CA VAL A 357 -23.78 10.59 23.03
C VAL A 357 -24.52 10.85 24.36
N SER A 358 -25.48 11.77 24.39
CA SER A 358 -26.19 12.18 25.61
C SER A 358 -26.89 11.01 26.29
N TYR A 359 -27.42 10.05 25.52
CA TYR A 359 -28.09 8.87 26.08
C TYR A 359 -27.18 8.00 26.95
N PHE A 360 -25.87 8.01 26.70
CA PHE A 360 -24.90 7.27 27.49
C PHE A 360 -24.41 8.12 28.67
N ILE A 361 -24.15 9.41 28.44
CA ILE A 361 -23.71 10.34 29.49
C ILE A 361 -24.76 10.44 30.60
N GLU A 362 -26.04 10.57 30.25
CA GLU A 362 -27.16 10.65 31.20
C GLU A 362 -27.27 9.40 32.10
N GLU A 363 -26.72 8.25 31.67
CA GLU A 363 -26.71 7.01 32.45
C GLU A 363 -25.39 6.77 33.20
N ALA A 364 -24.27 7.31 32.69
CA ALA A 364 -22.92 7.00 33.15
C ALA A 364 -22.29 8.09 34.03
N ILE A 365 -22.72 9.35 33.90
CA ILE A 365 -22.13 10.52 34.58
C ILE A 365 -23.20 11.22 35.41
N ASP A 366 -22.84 11.69 36.60
CA ASP A 366 -23.75 12.51 37.42
C ASP A 366 -24.05 13.85 36.73
N ALA A 367 -25.30 14.30 36.80
CA ALA A 367 -25.73 15.53 36.13
C ALA A 367 -24.95 16.77 36.61
N ASP A 368 -24.57 16.81 37.89
CA ASP A 368 -23.77 17.93 38.43
C ASP A 368 -22.35 17.93 37.81
N ILE A 369 -21.76 16.74 37.61
CA ILE A 369 -20.43 16.56 36.97
C ILE A 369 -20.49 16.95 35.49
N GLU A 370 -21.54 16.51 34.79
CA GLU A 370 -21.75 16.83 33.38
C GLU A 370 -21.87 18.35 33.17
N ASP A 371 -22.68 19.02 33.98
CA ASP A 371 -22.89 20.47 33.88
C ASP A 371 -21.60 21.25 34.16
N ASP A 372 -20.83 20.86 35.19
CA ASP A 372 -19.56 21.50 35.55
C ASP A 372 -18.52 21.41 34.42
N ILE A 373 -18.33 20.22 33.83
CA ILE A 373 -17.39 20.03 32.71
C ILE A 373 -17.89 20.79 31.46
N PHE A 374 -19.20 20.78 31.18
CA PHE A 374 -19.76 21.45 30.02
C PHE A 374 -19.63 22.98 30.13
N GLU A 375 -19.84 23.55 31.32
CA GLU A 375 -19.65 24.98 31.58
C GLU A 375 -18.17 25.38 31.43
N TYR A 376 -17.24 24.55 31.92
CA TYR A 376 -15.81 24.77 31.73
C TYR A 376 -15.44 24.93 30.24
N PHE A 377 -15.84 24.00 29.37
CA PHE A 377 -15.50 24.09 27.94
C PHE A 377 -16.17 25.25 27.22
N LYS A 378 -17.30 25.74 27.74
CA LYS A 378 -17.99 26.92 27.21
C LYS A 378 -17.25 28.22 27.50
N GLU A 379 -16.55 28.30 28.63
CA GLU A 379 -15.79 29.49 29.05
C GLU A 379 -14.30 29.42 28.69
N SER A 380 -13.77 28.22 28.42
CA SER A 380 -12.36 28.00 28.08
C SER A 380 -11.99 28.52 26.68
N GLU A 381 -10.75 29.02 26.55
CA GLU A 381 -10.15 29.39 25.25
C GLU A 381 -9.46 28.20 24.55
N SER A 382 -9.37 27.05 25.22
CA SER A 382 -8.70 25.83 24.73
C SER A 382 -9.53 24.59 25.04
N ASP A 383 -9.56 23.66 24.09
CA ASP A 383 -10.18 22.34 24.27
C ASP A 383 -9.16 21.27 24.71
N ASP A 384 -7.94 21.65 25.09
CA ASP A 384 -6.88 20.71 25.50
C ASP A 384 -7.22 19.94 26.79
N ILE A 385 -7.19 18.60 26.73
CA ILE A 385 -7.59 17.70 27.83
C ILE A 385 -6.65 17.82 29.03
N GLU A 386 -5.33 17.89 28.82
CA GLU A 386 -4.37 18.02 29.93
C GLU A 386 -4.56 19.33 30.70
N THR A 387 -4.97 20.39 30.00
CA THR A 387 -5.31 21.68 30.61
C THR A 387 -6.63 21.57 31.38
N ALA A 388 -7.66 20.93 30.81
CA ALA A 388 -8.94 20.68 31.46
C ALA A 388 -8.79 19.88 32.76
N MET A 389 -8.02 18.78 32.73
CA MET A 389 -7.72 17.96 33.91
C MET A 389 -7.05 18.77 35.04
N LYS A 390 -6.14 19.70 34.70
CA LYS A 390 -5.44 20.53 35.69
C LYS A 390 -6.35 21.58 36.34
N GLU A 391 -7.29 22.13 35.58
CA GLU A 391 -8.20 23.18 36.05
C GLU A 391 -9.41 22.62 36.80
N LEU A 392 -10.00 21.52 36.30
CA LEU A 392 -11.11 20.83 36.94
C LEU A 392 -10.67 20.05 38.19
N GLY A 393 -9.41 19.58 38.23
CA GLY A 393 -8.83 18.90 39.37
C GLY A 393 -9.16 17.41 39.46
N ASP A 394 -8.77 16.77 40.57
CA ASP A 394 -8.80 15.31 40.76
C ASP A 394 -10.22 14.73 41.01
N ASP A 395 -11.25 15.58 41.07
CA ASP A 395 -12.63 15.16 41.28
C ASP A 395 -13.30 14.59 40.00
N TYR A 396 -12.61 14.69 38.86
CA TYR A 396 -13.08 14.29 37.54
C TYR A 396 -12.13 13.28 36.91
N THR A 397 -12.68 12.26 36.26
CA THR A 397 -11.89 11.31 35.48
C THR A 397 -11.65 11.84 34.06
N GLU A 398 -10.56 11.36 33.44
CA GLU A 398 -10.26 11.69 32.05
C GLU A 398 -11.38 11.22 31.10
N GLU A 399 -11.97 10.05 31.36
CA GLU A 399 -13.09 9.52 30.57
C GLU A 399 -14.33 10.43 30.63
N GLU A 400 -14.70 10.93 31.80
CA GLU A 400 -15.82 11.87 31.98
C GLU A 400 -15.57 13.17 31.23
N ILE A 401 -14.37 13.75 31.37
CA ILE A 401 -13.98 14.99 30.68
C ILE A 401 -14.03 14.80 29.17
N ARG A 402 -13.52 13.68 28.65
CA ARG A 402 -13.54 13.37 27.22
C ARG A 402 -14.96 13.19 26.69
N LEU A 403 -15.83 12.47 27.40
CA LEU A 403 -17.22 12.25 27.00
C LEU A 403 -18.02 13.55 26.93
N VAL A 404 -17.94 14.38 27.97
CA VAL A 404 -18.66 15.67 27.99
C VAL A 404 -18.09 16.63 26.96
N ARG A 405 -16.78 16.62 26.72
CA ARG A 405 -16.14 17.38 25.63
C ARG A 405 -16.64 16.96 24.25
N ILE A 406 -16.78 15.66 23.99
CA ILE A 406 -17.37 15.12 22.74
C ILE A 406 -18.80 15.65 22.56
N LYS A 407 -19.62 15.61 23.62
CA LYS A 407 -20.97 16.20 23.62
C LYS A 407 -20.92 17.70 23.30
N PHE A 408 -20.09 18.46 24.02
CA PHE A 408 -19.93 19.91 23.83
C PHE A 408 -19.55 20.27 22.39
N LEU A 409 -18.51 19.64 21.83
CA LEU A 409 -18.07 19.89 20.46
C LEU A 409 -19.14 19.50 19.42
N SER A 410 -19.89 18.43 19.66
CA SER A 410 -21.00 18.02 18.80
C SER A 410 -22.19 18.98 18.84
N GLU A 411 -22.45 19.59 20.00
CA GLU A 411 -23.56 20.53 20.18
C GLU A 411 -23.24 21.97 19.75
N MET A 412 -22.04 22.46 20.09
CA MET A 412 -21.63 23.85 19.92
C MET A 412 -20.73 24.09 18.69
N GLY A 413 -19.95 23.08 18.28
CA GLY A 413 -18.97 23.19 17.19
C GLY A 413 -19.50 22.90 15.79
N ASN A 414 -20.62 22.17 15.68
CA ASN A 414 -21.20 21.67 14.41
C ASN A 414 -22.71 21.90 14.26
#